data_AF-A0A948UR70-F1
#
_entry.id   AF-A0A948UR70-F1
#
_cell.length_a   1.000
_cell.length_b   1.000
_cell.length_c   1.000
_cell.angle_alpha   90.00
_cell.angle_beta   90.00
_cell.angle_gamma   90.00
#
_symmetry.space_group_name_H-M   'P 1'
#
loop_
_entity.id
_entity.type
_entity.pdbx_description
1 polymer ?
#
loop_
_entity_poly.entity_id
_entity_poly.type
_entity_poly.pdbx_seq_one_letter_code
_entity_poly.pdbx_strand_id
1 'polypeptide(L)'
;MRYILLPLALFSLSFASIENISTFKADFVQSVTDEKNKVLHYNGNVIALKPQNALWKYSKPVTKDVYMNPQTIVIIEPEIEQVIIRKVESNFDFFNMISHAKKIGENRYETSFQNTKFNIRTKNEMVESISYKDEFENQIEIVFKNQIQNESIEKDLFVPKIPKDFDVIKD
;
A
#
# COMPACT_ATOMS: atom_id res chain seq x y z
N MET A 1 42.81 -24.64 30.25
CA MET A 1 41.40 -24.54 29.80
C MET A 1 41.32 -23.36 28.84
N ARG A 2 40.98 -23.61 27.58
CA ARG A 2 40.99 -22.60 26.51
C ARG A 2 39.59 -21.98 26.44
N TYR A 3 39.43 -20.77 26.99
CA TYR A 3 38.15 -20.05 26.92
C TYR A 3 37.93 -19.57 25.49
N ILE A 4 36.91 -20.11 24.82
CA ILE A 4 36.46 -19.64 23.51
C ILE A 4 35.51 -18.48 23.78
N LEU A 5 35.95 -17.26 23.46
CA LEU A 5 35.10 -16.06 23.46
C LEU A 5 34.11 -16.17 22.29
N LEU A 6 32.84 -16.39 22.60
CA LEU A 6 31.75 -16.39 21.63
C LEU A 6 31.41 -14.92 21.29
N PRO A 7 31.44 -14.49 20.01
CA PRO A 7 31.10 -13.12 19.67
C PRO A 7 29.60 -12.94 19.85
N LEU A 8 29.22 -12.06 20.78
CA LEU A 8 27.84 -11.62 20.98
C LEU A 8 27.45 -10.76 19.76
N ALA A 9 26.76 -11.37 18.79
CA ALA A 9 26.18 -10.64 17.68
C ALA A 9 25.08 -9.72 18.21
N LEU A 10 25.43 -8.45 18.41
CA LEU A 10 24.47 -7.37 18.61
C LEU A 10 23.67 -7.20 17.31
N PHE A 11 22.54 -7.92 17.22
CA PHE A 11 21.50 -7.56 16.28
C PHE A 11 20.96 -6.19 16.72
N SER A 12 21.36 -5.13 16.02
CA SER A 12 20.70 -3.85 16.13
C SER A 12 19.27 -4.06 15.65
N LEU A 13 18.32 -4.10 16.59
CA LEU A 13 16.91 -3.94 16.30
C LEU A 13 16.74 -2.51 15.78
N SER A 14 16.85 -2.34 14.47
CA SER A 14 16.50 -1.10 13.81
C SER A 14 15.01 -0.89 14.00
N PHE A 15 14.63 -0.05 14.97
CA PHE A 15 13.27 0.42 15.11
C PHE A 15 12.91 1.21 13.85
N ALA A 16 12.02 0.65 13.04
CA ALA A 16 11.56 1.27 11.82
C ALA A 16 10.55 2.37 12.20
N SER A 17 11.03 3.63 12.23
CA SER A 17 10.13 4.78 12.26
C SER A 17 9.31 4.82 10.97
N ILE A 18 8.03 5.17 11.11
CA ILE A 18 7.10 5.45 10.00
C ILE A 18 7.65 6.45 8.97
N GLU A 19 8.59 7.30 9.39
CA GLU A 19 9.24 8.31 8.55
C GLU A 19 10.26 7.72 7.56
N ASN A 20 10.79 6.52 7.83
CA ASN A 20 11.92 5.93 7.12
C ASN A 20 11.57 4.59 6.44
N ILE A 21 10.38 4.49 5.86
CA ILE A 21 9.97 3.32 5.08
C ILE A 21 10.46 3.49 3.63
N SER A 22 11.20 2.52 3.12
CA SER A 22 11.70 2.47 1.72
C SER A 22 10.97 1.41 0.89
N THR A 23 10.55 0.34 1.54
CA THR A 23 9.73 -0.74 0.99
C THR A 23 8.67 -1.14 1.99
N PHE A 24 7.53 -1.59 1.49
CA PHE A 24 6.39 -2.01 2.31
C PHE A 24 5.72 -3.22 1.64
N LYS A 25 5.51 -4.29 2.39
CA LYS A 25 4.68 -5.44 2.01
C LYS A 25 3.68 -5.70 3.12
N ALA A 26 2.44 -5.98 2.77
CA ALA A 26 1.43 -6.37 3.73
C ALA A 26 0.28 -7.13 3.07
N ASP A 27 -0.41 -7.93 3.86
CA ASP A 27 -1.79 -8.29 3.55
C ASP A 27 -2.70 -7.12 3.92
N PHE A 28 -3.77 -6.91 3.18
CA PHE A 28 -4.74 -5.87 3.51
C PHE A 28 -6.16 -6.41 3.54
N VAL A 29 -6.97 -5.80 4.40
CA VAL A 29 -8.43 -5.82 4.34
C VAL A 29 -8.90 -4.39 4.14
N GLN A 30 -9.59 -4.13 3.04
CA GLN A 30 -10.18 -2.83 2.76
C GLN A 30 -11.70 -2.92 2.92
N SER A 31 -12.28 -2.00 3.66
CA SER A 31 -13.72 -1.82 3.78
C SER A 31 -14.12 -0.55 3.05
N VAL A 32 -15.13 -0.65 2.19
CA VAL A 32 -15.77 0.48 1.52
C VAL A 32 -17.19 0.56 2.04
N THR A 33 -17.50 1.63 2.78
CA THR A 33 -18.81 1.86 3.38
C THR A 33 -19.51 3.00 2.65
N ASP A 34 -20.67 2.71 2.06
CA ASP A 34 -21.48 3.72 1.38
C ASP A 34 -22.27 4.60 2.38
N GLU A 35 -22.94 5.64 1.87
CA GLU A 35 -23.77 6.54 2.69
C GLU A 35 -24.97 5.84 3.38
N LYS A 36 -25.34 4.64 2.92
CA LYS A 36 -26.41 3.81 3.47
C LYS A 36 -25.86 2.80 4.49
N ASN A 37 -24.60 2.92 4.89
CA ASN A 37 -23.88 2.02 5.78
C ASN A 37 -23.75 0.58 5.25
N LYS A 38 -23.88 0.37 3.93
CA LYS A 38 -23.54 -0.93 3.33
C LYS A 38 -22.03 -1.02 3.19
N VAL A 39 -21.49 -2.15 3.60
CA VAL A 39 -20.04 -2.39 3.63
C VAL A 39 -19.67 -3.46 2.62
N LEU A 40 -18.69 -3.15 1.76
CA LEU A 40 -18.04 -4.09 0.87
C LEU A 40 -16.60 -4.30 1.32
N HIS A 41 -16.19 -5.57 1.45
CA HIS A 41 -14.85 -5.93 1.88
C HIS A 41 -14.01 -6.47 0.73
N TYR A 42 -12.83 -5.89 0.58
CA TYR A 42 -11.78 -6.33 -0.32
C TYR A 42 -10.62 -6.90 0.47
N ASN A 43 -9.96 -7.91 -0.11
CA ASN A 43 -8.80 -8.54 0.51
C ASN A 43 -7.70 -8.71 -0.52
N GLY A 44 -6.45 -8.64 -0.07
CA GLY A 44 -5.33 -8.80 -0.98
C GLY A 44 -3.99 -8.62 -0.32
N ASN A 45 -2.97 -8.45 -1.16
CA ASN A 45 -1.62 -8.13 -0.74
C ASN A 45 -1.16 -6.86 -1.46
N VAL A 46 -0.41 -6.03 -0.75
CA VAL A 46 0.20 -4.82 -1.31
C VAL A 46 1.71 -4.92 -1.21
N ILE A 47 2.40 -4.47 -2.26
CA ILE A 47 3.84 -4.31 -2.31
C ILE A 47 4.10 -2.88 -2.79
N ALA A 48 4.92 -2.13 -2.06
CA ALA A 48 5.33 -0.79 -2.45
C ALA A 48 6.85 -0.63 -2.32
N LEU A 49 7.43 0.16 -3.21
CA LEU A 49 8.85 0.48 -3.29
C LEU A 49 9.03 1.95 -3.67
N LYS A 50 9.86 2.67 -2.91
CA LYS A 50 10.25 4.05 -3.24
C LYS A 50 10.88 4.14 -4.64
N PRO A 51 10.68 5.25 -5.38
CA PRO A 51 9.94 6.44 -4.97
C PRO A 51 8.41 6.26 -5.03
N GLN A 52 7.87 5.67 -6.09
CA GLN A 52 6.42 5.60 -6.30
C GLN A 52 6.04 4.36 -7.12
N ASN A 53 6.51 3.18 -6.70
CA ASN A 53 6.08 1.91 -7.28
C ASN A 53 5.15 1.19 -6.29
N ALA A 54 4.02 0.70 -6.77
CA ALA A 54 3.12 -0.11 -5.99
C ALA A 54 2.45 -1.20 -6.83
N LEU A 55 2.14 -2.32 -6.19
CA LEU A 55 1.33 -3.40 -6.72
C LEU A 55 0.31 -3.79 -5.66
N TRP A 56 -0.96 -3.59 -5.96
CA TRP A 56 -2.07 -4.10 -5.18
C TRP A 56 -2.66 -5.32 -5.88
N LYS A 57 -2.63 -6.47 -5.20
CA LYS A 57 -3.23 -7.72 -5.69
C LYS A 57 -4.50 -7.99 -4.93
N TYR A 58 -5.64 -7.75 -5.55
CA TYR A 58 -6.95 -8.06 -5.00
C TYR A 58 -7.30 -9.52 -5.27
N SER A 59 -7.76 -10.21 -4.23
CA SER A 59 -8.17 -11.62 -4.29
C SER A 59 -9.67 -11.81 -4.02
N LYS A 60 -10.31 -10.82 -3.39
CA LYS A 60 -11.74 -10.82 -3.07
C LYS A 60 -12.31 -9.40 -3.14
N PRO A 61 -13.59 -9.24 -3.52
CA PRO A 61 -14.50 -10.28 -4.02
C PRO A 61 -14.19 -10.69 -5.48
N VAL A 62 -13.46 -9.85 -6.20
CA VAL A 62 -13.06 -10.04 -7.61
C VAL A 62 -11.54 -9.96 -7.67
N THR A 63 -10.94 -10.80 -8.51
CA THR A 63 -9.49 -10.77 -8.71
C THR A 63 -9.10 -9.62 -9.62
N LYS A 64 -8.15 -8.79 -9.18
CA LYS A 64 -7.52 -7.78 -10.03
C LYS A 64 -6.17 -7.36 -9.50
N ASP A 65 -5.28 -6.99 -10.41
CA ASP A 65 -3.97 -6.43 -10.07
C ASP A 65 -3.93 -4.96 -10.49
N VAL A 66 -3.51 -4.08 -9.56
CA VAL A 66 -3.31 -2.65 -9.81
C VAL A 66 -1.82 -2.35 -9.64
N TYR A 67 -1.18 -2.09 -10.77
CA TYR A 67 0.21 -1.63 -10.84
C TYR A 67 0.22 -0.10 -10.91
N MET A 68 1.10 0.51 -10.14
CA MET A 68 1.34 1.94 -10.16
C MET A 68 2.84 2.20 -10.24
N ASN A 69 3.23 3.07 -11.15
CA ASN A 69 4.56 3.67 -11.23
C ASN A 69 4.40 5.19 -11.40
N PRO A 70 5.49 5.99 -11.47
CA PRO A 70 5.36 7.44 -11.56
C PRO A 70 4.66 7.99 -12.82
N GLN A 71 4.37 7.16 -13.82
CA GLN A 71 3.82 7.59 -15.10
C GLN A 71 2.41 7.04 -15.35
N THR A 72 2.14 5.82 -14.89
CA THR A 72 0.98 5.03 -15.31
C THR A 72 0.41 4.19 -14.17
N ILE A 73 -0.91 4.03 -14.21
CA ILE A 73 -1.64 3.02 -13.47
C ILE A 73 -2.10 1.97 -14.49
N VAL A 74 -1.81 0.70 -14.22
CA VAL A 74 -2.27 -0.42 -15.04
C VAL A 74 -3.12 -1.33 -14.15
N ILE A 75 -4.38 -1.48 -14.52
CA ILE A 75 -5.35 -2.34 -13.84
C ILE A 75 -5.58 -3.55 -14.74
N ILE A 76 -5.37 -4.76 -14.22
CA ILE A 76 -5.64 -6.02 -14.92
C ILE A 76 -6.79 -6.71 -14.20
N GLU A 77 -7.89 -6.98 -14.91
CA GLU A 77 -9.10 -7.62 -14.39
C GLU A 77 -9.35 -8.93 -15.16
N PRO A 78 -8.82 -10.07 -14.69
CA PRO A 78 -8.88 -11.33 -15.42
C PRO A 78 -10.28 -11.88 -15.67
N GLU A 79 -11.23 -11.64 -14.75
CA GLU A 79 -12.59 -12.19 -14.84
C GLU A 79 -13.41 -11.62 -16.01
N ILE A 80 -13.01 -10.45 -16.51
CA ILE A 80 -13.64 -9.79 -17.67
C ILE A 80 -12.65 -9.59 -18.83
N GLU A 81 -11.48 -10.24 -18.76
CA GLU A 81 -10.44 -10.21 -19.80
C GLU A 81 -10.07 -8.77 -20.22
N GLN A 82 -9.89 -7.87 -19.24
CA GLN A 82 -9.67 -6.44 -19.51
C GLN A 82 -8.41 -5.90 -18.81
N VAL A 83 -7.75 -4.96 -19.50
CA VAL A 83 -6.67 -4.13 -18.98
C VAL A 83 -7.00 -2.65 -19.19
N ILE A 84 -6.89 -1.87 -18.13
CA ILE A 84 -7.06 -0.42 -18.17
C ILE A 84 -5.70 0.23 -17.90
N ILE A 85 -5.25 1.08 -18.80
CA ILE A 85 -4.00 1.85 -18.67
C ILE A 85 -4.37 3.32 -18.57
N ARG A 86 -4.04 3.95 -17.45
CA ARG A 86 -4.29 5.38 -17.21
C ARG A 86 -2.98 6.11 -16.97
N LYS A 87 -2.90 7.36 -17.38
CA LYS A 87 -1.83 8.25 -16.90
C LYS A 87 -2.05 8.60 -15.43
N VAL A 88 -0.95 8.71 -14.70
CA VAL A 88 -0.96 9.22 -13.34
C VAL A 88 -1.16 10.74 -13.41
N GLU A 89 -2.40 11.19 -13.22
CA GLU A 89 -2.73 12.63 -13.21
C GLU A 89 -2.31 13.33 -11.91
N SER A 90 -2.15 12.55 -10.83
CA SER A 90 -1.79 13.05 -9.51
C SER A 90 -0.50 12.40 -9.03
N ASN A 91 0.39 13.17 -8.41
CA ASN A 91 1.67 12.69 -7.88
C ASN A 91 1.50 11.88 -6.58
N PHE A 92 0.49 11.02 -6.47
CA PHE A 92 0.20 10.26 -5.26
C PHE A 92 1.39 9.38 -4.89
N ASP A 93 2.09 9.77 -3.83
CA ASP A 93 3.25 9.05 -3.28
C ASP A 93 2.91 8.59 -1.88
N PHE A 94 2.63 7.29 -1.75
CA PHE A 94 2.33 6.65 -0.47
C PHE A 94 3.42 6.93 0.58
N PHE A 95 4.70 6.81 0.22
CA PHE A 95 5.78 6.96 1.18
C PHE A 95 5.90 8.40 1.65
N ASN A 96 5.78 9.36 0.73
CA ASN A 96 5.80 10.78 1.05
C ASN A 96 4.61 11.16 1.93
N MET A 97 3.42 10.67 1.61
CA MET A 97 2.20 10.88 2.39
C MET A 97 2.36 10.40 3.84
N ILE A 98 2.92 9.20 4.01
CA ILE A 98 3.14 8.58 5.32
C ILE A 98 4.27 9.31 6.09
N SER A 99 5.37 9.66 5.43
CA SER A 99 6.52 10.31 6.10
C SER A 99 6.23 11.74 6.55
N HIS A 100 5.31 12.44 5.89
CA HIS A 100 4.92 13.81 6.26
C HIS A 100 3.61 13.88 7.06
N ALA A 101 3.09 12.73 7.50
CA ALA A 101 1.88 12.71 8.30
C ALA A 101 2.10 13.37 9.67
N LYS A 102 1.27 14.36 9.98
CA LYS A 102 1.30 15.10 11.24
C LYS A 102 0.74 14.23 12.36
N LYS A 103 1.50 14.02 13.42
CA LYS A 103 1.00 13.37 14.64
C LYS A 103 -0.07 14.24 15.30
N ILE A 104 -1.25 13.67 15.51
CA ILE A 104 -2.41 14.35 16.14
C ILE A 104 -2.83 13.72 17.47
N GLY A 105 -2.19 12.61 17.85
CA GLY A 105 -2.40 11.95 19.14
C GLY A 105 -1.48 10.75 19.31
N GLU A 106 -1.68 10.01 20.40
CA GLU A 106 -1.03 8.71 20.58
C GLU A 106 -1.43 7.79 19.42
N ASN A 107 -0.42 7.26 18.71
CA ASN A 107 -0.60 6.33 17.59
C ASN A 107 -1.53 6.81 16.47
N ARG A 108 -1.75 8.12 16.35
CA ARG A 108 -2.66 8.75 15.38
C ARG A 108 -1.98 9.87 14.64
N TYR A 109 -2.05 9.79 13.32
CA TYR A 109 -1.45 10.72 12.38
C TYR A 109 -2.47 11.14 11.34
N GLU A 110 -2.26 12.31 10.76
CA GLU A 110 -3.12 12.89 9.75
C GLU A 110 -2.28 13.50 8.65
N THR A 111 -2.73 13.34 7.41
CA THR A 111 -2.15 14.00 6.25
C THR A 111 -3.24 14.34 5.26
N SER A 112 -2.91 15.13 4.26
CA SER A 112 -3.84 15.49 3.21
C SER A 112 -3.14 15.40 1.87
N PHE A 113 -3.84 14.82 0.90
CA PHE A 113 -3.41 14.78 -0.48
C PHE A 113 -4.55 15.30 -1.33
N GLN A 114 -4.29 16.35 -2.11
CA GLN A 114 -5.32 17.13 -2.79
C GLN A 114 -6.40 17.58 -1.78
N ASN A 115 -7.67 17.29 -2.05
CA ASN A 115 -8.79 17.66 -1.17
C ASN A 115 -9.19 16.54 -0.21
N THR A 116 -8.41 15.46 -0.13
CA THR A 116 -8.72 14.29 0.68
C THR A 116 -7.85 14.25 1.93
N LYS A 117 -8.51 14.17 3.09
CA LYS A 117 -7.87 13.99 4.40
C LYS A 117 -7.74 12.50 4.72
N PHE A 118 -6.53 12.09 5.03
CA PHE A 118 -6.19 10.72 5.40
C PHE A 118 -5.85 10.66 6.89
N ASN A 119 -6.46 9.71 7.59
CA ASN A 119 -6.13 9.39 8.98
C ASN A 119 -5.38 8.07 9.02
N ILE A 120 -4.24 8.07 9.70
CA ILE A 120 -3.34 6.93 9.82
C ILE A 120 -3.28 6.51 11.28
N ARG A 121 -3.45 5.22 11.54
CA ARG A 121 -3.20 4.62 12.85
C ARG A 121 -1.95 3.78 12.80
N THR A 122 -1.15 3.85 13.85
CA THR A 122 0.06 3.05 13.99
C THR A 122 -0.01 2.11 15.16
N LYS A 123 0.73 1.01 15.10
CA LYS A 123 0.91 0.09 16.22
C LYS A 123 2.34 -0.43 16.18
N ASN A 124 3.05 -0.29 17.28
CA ASN A 124 4.48 -0.63 17.36
C ASN A 124 5.28 0.02 16.21
N GLU A 125 5.02 1.30 15.95
CA GLU A 125 5.65 2.11 14.88
C GLU A 125 5.32 1.69 13.43
N MET A 126 4.52 0.63 13.23
CA MET A 126 4.04 0.18 11.93
C MET A 126 2.68 0.80 11.57
N VAL A 127 2.39 0.97 10.28
CA VAL A 127 1.11 1.52 9.78
C VAL A 127 0.02 0.46 9.93
N GLU A 128 -0.79 0.54 10.98
CA GLU A 128 -1.86 -0.42 11.24
C GLU A 128 -3.04 -0.23 10.28
N SER A 129 -3.48 1.02 10.11
CA SER A 129 -4.57 1.33 9.19
C SER A 129 -4.50 2.73 8.59
N ILE A 130 -5.16 2.88 7.45
CA ILE A 130 -5.39 4.16 6.76
C ILE A 130 -6.88 4.28 6.51
N SER A 131 -7.44 5.45 6.77
CA SER A 131 -8.85 5.74 6.50
C SER A 131 -9.03 7.12 5.88
N TYR A 132 -9.96 7.22 4.92
CA TYR A 132 -10.27 8.45 4.21
C TYR A 132 -11.68 8.39 3.62
N LYS A 133 -12.15 9.52 3.08
CA LYS A 133 -13.40 9.61 2.32
C LYS A 133 -13.05 9.78 0.85
N ASP A 134 -13.62 8.96 -0.03
CA ASP A 134 -13.40 9.10 -1.48
C ASP A 134 -14.27 10.20 -2.10
N GLU A 135 -14.12 10.45 -3.40
CA GLU A 135 -14.85 11.50 -4.12
C GLU A 135 -16.36 11.25 -4.21
N PHE A 136 -16.81 10.02 -3.96
CA PHE A 136 -18.21 9.63 -3.93
C PHE A 136 -18.75 9.55 -2.51
N GLU A 137 -18.05 10.17 -1.56
CA GLU A 137 -18.40 10.24 -0.16
C GLU A 137 -18.41 8.88 0.57
N ASN A 138 -17.82 7.83 -0.02
CA ASN A 138 -17.66 6.54 0.64
C ASN A 138 -16.56 6.62 1.70
N GLN A 139 -16.78 5.94 2.83
CA GLN A 139 -15.76 5.78 3.86
C GLN A 139 -14.88 4.58 3.52
N ILE A 140 -13.60 4.82 3.33
CA ILE A 140 -12.60 3.80 3.05
C ILE A 140 -11.77 3.56 4.31
N GLU A 141 -11.63 2.30 4.71
CA GLU A 141 -10.65 1.89 5.73
C GLU A 141 -9.83 0.72 5.19
N ILE A 142 -8.51 0.83 5.28
CA ILE A 142 -7.55 -0.22 4.89
C ILE A 142 -6.78 -0.62 6.13
N VAL A 143 -6.86 -1.89 6.51
CA VAL A 143 -6.15 -2.47 7.65
C VAL A 143 -5.07 -3.41 7.14
N PHE A 144 -3.83 -3.20 7.60
CA PHE A 144 -2.66 -3.98 7.16
C PHE A 144 -2.27 -5.05 8.18
N LYS A 145 -1.96 -6.25 7.68
CA LYS A 145 -1.49 -7.41 8.46
C LYS A 145 -0.20 -7.96 7.85
N ASN A 146 0.53 -8.74 8.65
CA ASN A 146 1.76 -9.41 8.20
C ASN A 146 2.75 -8.44 7.52
N GLN A 147 2.93 -7.28 8.15
CA GLN A 147 3.70 -6.18 7.56
C GLN A 147 5.19 -6.49 7.57
N ILE A 148 5.84 -6.23 6.44
CA ILE A 148 7.28 -6.31 6.26
C ILE A 148 7.73 -4.99 5.63
N GLN A 149 8.70 -4.34 6.24
CA GLN A 149 9.20 -3.04 5.81
C GLN A 149 10.71 -3.10 5.61
N ASN A 150 11.22 -2.27 4.69
CA ASN A 150 12.66 -2.09 4.45
C ASN A 150 13.43 -3.36 4.06
N GLU A 151 12.73 -4.36 3.53
CA GLU A 151 13.35 -5.50 2.84
C GLU A 151 13.63 -5.21 1.38
N SER A 152 14.60 -5.94 0.81
CA SER A 152 14.87 -5.92 -0.63
C SER A 152 13.67 -6.45 -1.43
N ILE A 153 13.37 -5.80 -2.55
CA ILE A 153 12.27 -6.15 -3.46
C ILE A 153 12.80 -6.16 -4.90
N GLU A 154 12.49 -7.22 -5.63
CA GLU A 154 12.77 -7.32 -7.05
C GLU A 154 11.90 -6.34 -7.84
N LYS A 155 12.52 -5.50 -8.67
CA LYS A 155 11.82 -4.45 -9.44
C LYS A 155 10.86 -5.04 -10.49
N ASP A 156 11.14 -6.24 -10.97
CA ASP A 156 10.32 -6.94 -11.97
C ASP A 156 8.90 -7.25 -11.45
N LEU A 157 8.69 -7.26 -10.14
CA LEU A 157 7.36 -7.39 -9.54
C LEU A 157 6.43 -6.23 -9.91
N PHE A 158 6.96 -5.06 -10.24
CA PHE A 158 6.18 -3.87 -10.61
C PHE A 158 5.92 -3.74 -12.11
N VAL A 159 6.36 -4.72 -12.91
CA VAL A 159 6.13 -4.75 -14.36
C VAL A 159 4.83 -5.51 -14.65
N PRO A 160 3.79 -4.86 -15.20
CA PRO A 160 2.53 -5.52 -15.52
C PRO A 160 2.73 -6.60 -16.59
N LYS A 161 2.21 -7.80 -16.36
CA LYS A 161 2.20 -8.90 -17.34
C LYS A 161 0.85 -8.93 -18.04
N ILE A 162 0.70 -8.11 -19.07
CA ILE A 162 -0.55 -7.96 -19.83
C ILE A 162 -0.77 -9.19 -20.73
N PRO A 163 -1.87 -9.95 -20.55
CA PRO A 163 -2.25 -11.03 -21.47
C PRO A 163 -2.57 -10.49 -22.87
N LYS A 164 -2.25 -11.26 -23.91
CA LYS A 164 -2.38 -10.81 -25.32
C LYS A 164 -3.83 -10.79 -25.81
N ASP A 165 -4.66 -11.58 -25.16
CA ASP A 165 -6.07 -11.84 -25.43
C ASP A 165 -7.01 -10.86 -24.73
N PHE A 166 -6.50 -10.02 -23.83
CA PHE A 166 -7.32 -9.08 -23.08
C PHE A 166 -7.58 -7.80 -23.88
N ASP A 167 -8.76 -7.22 -23.70
CA ASP A 167 -9.08 -5.90 -24.22
C ASP A 167 -8.28 -4.82 -23.46
N VAL A 168 -7.71 -3.86 -24.18
CA VAL A 168 -6.83 -2.83 -23.62
C VAL A 168 -7.46 -1.45 -23.82
N ILE A 169 -7.96 -0.88 -22.73
CA ILE A 169 -8.49 0.48 -22.67
C ILE A 169 -7.39 1.44 -22.22
N LYS A 170 -7.25 2.56 -22.93
CA LYS A 170 -6.28 3.62 -22.61
C LYS A 170 -7.00 4.93 -22.35
N ASP A 171 -6.70 5.53 -21.20
CA ASP A 171 -7.23 6.82 -20.71
C ASP A 171 -6.07 7.82 -20.51
#